data_AF-A0A950Y969-F1
#
_entry.id   AF-A0A950Y969-F1
#
_cell.length_a   1.000
_cell.length_b   1.000
_cell.length_c   1.000
_cell.angle_alpha   90.00
_cell.angle_beta   90.00
_cell.angle_gamma   90.00
#
_symmetry.space_group_name_H-M   'P 1'
#
loop_
_entity.id
_entity.type
_entity.pdbx_description
1 polymer ?
#
loop_
_entity_poly.entity_id
_entity_poly.type
_entity_poly.pdbx_seq_one_letter_code
_entity_poly.pdbx_strand_id
1 'polypeptide(L)'
;MHEIRVTVPEGRAKDVAELAMRAGIPQVSIYPVFAHGPNCNKEVISAETSTPLAKKFADSVLTSEWFDSSESTISSRELRALVTNAHPHDLTQPMLEPPVNVFEDLWQLNHVTISYVARAAAGAAYLAYGMLEDSSICIVVAALFLPFLSQVLALSFGAWAGDRSLAFQGMKALSVSIVLSVLAGAAVTMLHGPPMLFQHFTPRFRVSDFPC
;
A
#
# COMPACT_ATOMS: atom_id res chain seq x y z
N MET A 1 -3.17 -12.11 14.33
CA MET A 1 -2.50 -13.20 15.08
C MET A 1 -2.03 -14.25 14.08
N HIS A 2 -0.93 -14.92 14.36
CA HIS A 2 -0.15 -15.76 13.45
C HIS A 2 -0.17 -17.19 13.95
N GLU A 3 -0.34 -18.14 13.04
CA GLU A 3 0.00 -19.53 13.31
C GLU A 3 1.47 -19.74 12.92
N ILE A 4 2.31 -20.08 13.88
CA ILE A 4 3.69 -20.49 13.63
C ILE A 4 3.80 -21.99 13.87
N ARG A 5 4.27 -22.71 12.85
CA ARG A 5 4.51 -24.15 12.88
C ARG A 5 5.99 -24.44 12.75
N VAL A 6 6.50 -25.24 13.66
CA VAL A 6 7.87 -25.76 13.62
C VAL A 6 7.78 -27.26 13.45
N THR A 7 8.29 -27.77 12.34
CA THR A 7 8.44 -29.21 12.08
C THR A 7 9.84 -29.62 12.46
N VAL A 8 9.97 -30.66 13.28
CA VAL A 8 11.26 -31.20 13.77
C VAL A 8 11.29 -32.73 13.67
N PRO A 9 12.48 -33.35 13.72
CA PRO A 9 12.61 -34.80 13.90
C PRO A 9 11.92 -35.31 15.16
N GLU A 10 11.52 -36.57 15.14
CA GLU A 10 10.90 -37.25 16.29
C GLU A 10 11.78 -37.14 17.55
N GLY A 11 11.16 -36.79 18.68
CA GLY A 11 11.81 -36.67 19.99
C GLY A 11 12.30 -35.26 20.33
N ARG A 12 12.16 -34.30 19.41
CA ARG A 12 12.55 -32.90 19.63
C ARG A 12 11.40 -31.97 19.98
N ALA A 13 10.15 -32.42 19.90
CA ALA A 13 9.01 -31.54 20.13
C ALA A 13 8.99 -30.90 21.53
N LYS A 14 9.48 -31.61 22.54
CA LYS A 14 9.56 -31.07 23.91
C LYS A 14 10.50 -29.87 24.01
N ASP A 15 11.68 -29.96 23.41
CA ASP A 15 12.68 -28.88 23.41
C ASP A 15 12.09 -27.62 22.75
N VAL A 16 11.40 -27.80 21.62
CA VAL A 16 10.75 -26.70 20.89
C VAL A 16 9.59 -26.09 21.68
N ALA A 17 8.77 -26.93 22.31
CA ALA A 17 7.67 -26.45 23.14
C ALA A 17 8.18 -25.61 24.32
N GLU A 18 9.28 -26.01 24.96
CA GLU A 18 9.91 -25.21 26.01
C GLU A 18 10.38 -23.84 25.52
N LEU A 19 10.94 -23.74 24.30
CA LEU A 19 11.30 -22.46 23.69
C LEU A 19 10.08 -21.56 23.46
N ALA A 20 8.96 -22.13 23.00
CA ALA A 20 7.71 -21.38 22.83
C ALA A 20 7.19 -20.83 24.16
N MET A 21 7.19 -21.65 25.21
CA MET A 21 6.78 -21.21 26.55
C MET A 21 7.69 -20.10 27.09
N ARG A 22 9.02 -20.21 26.90
CA ARG A 22 9.99 -19.15 27.27
C ARG A 22 9.82 -17.88 26.44
N ALA A 23 9.35 -17.99 25.20
CA ALA A 23 9.03 -16.83 24.38
C ALA A 23 7.82 -16.05 24.91
N GLY A 24 6.97 -16.69 25.74
CA GLY A 24 5.74 -16.12 26.31
C GLY A 24 4.48 -16.61 25.62
N ILE A 25 4.57 -17.69 24.82
CA ILE A 25 3.42 -18.30 24.16
C ILE A 25 2.73 -19.21 25.20
N PRO A 26 1.44 -18.98 25.53
CA PRO A 26 0.78 -19.68 26.65
C PRO A 26 0.41 -21.14 26.32
N GLN A 27 0.23 -21.45 25.04
CA GLN A 27 -0.22 -22.76 24.59
C GLN A 27 0.44 -23.12 23.26
N VAL A 28 0.87 -24.37 23.15
CA VAL A 28 1.32 -24.99 21.91
C VAL A 28 0.65 -26.35 21.74
N SER A 29 0.39 -26.73 20.49
CA SER A 29 -0.13 -28.04 20.12
C SER A 29 0.97 -28.85 19.45
N ILE A 30 1.20 -30.07 19.92
CA ILE A 30 2.17 -31.01 19.34
C ILE A 30 1.39 -32.13 18.67
N TYR A 31 1.73 -32.44 17.42
CA TYR A 31 1.14 -33.57 16.70
C TYR A 31 2.19 -34.32 15.87
N PRO A 32 2.14 -35.66 15.83
CA PRO A 32 2.99 -36.45 14.96
C PRO A 32 2.54 -36.29 13.51
N VAL A 33 3.50 -36.26 12.59
CA VAL A 33 3.26 -36.23 11.15
C VAL A 33 4.21 -37.19 10.43
N PHE A 34 3.77 -37.73 9.31
CA PHE A 34 4.62 -38.53 8.43
C PHE A 34 5.03 -37.69 7.22
N ALA A 35 6.34 -37.52 7.01
CA ALA A 35 6.87 -36.76 5.88
C ALA A 35 7.11 -37.70 4.68
N HIS A 36 6.21 -37.61 3.69
CA HIS A 36 6.39 -38.29 2.41
C HIS A 36 7.54 -37.65 1.63
N GLY A 37 8.54 -38.46 1.24
CA GLY A 37 9.80 -38.01 0.63
C GLY A 37 10.99 -38.70 1.29
N PRO A 38 11.48 -38.21 2.43
CA PRO A 38 12.47 -38.91 3.25
C PRO A 38 11.89 -40.15 3.96
N ASN A 39 10.55 -40.34 3.95
CA ASN A 39 9.85 -41.45 4.59
C ASN A 39 10.17 -41.61 6.08
N CYS A 40 10.06 -40.50 6.82
CA CYS A 40 10.32 -40.47 8.26
C CYS A 40 9.14 -39.86 9.04
N ASN A 41 9.01 -40.28 10.29
CA ASN A 41 8.16 -39.61 11.27
C ASN A 41 8.81 -38.30 11.69
N LYS A 42 7.99 -37.25 11.79
CA LYS A 42 8.35 -35.94 12.31
C LYS A 42 7.29 -35.49 13.32
N GLU A 43 7.61 -34.46 14.08
CA GLU A 43 6.67 -33.82 14.98
C GLU A 43 6.48 -32.37 14.54
N VAL A 44 5.24 -31.87 14.62
CA VAL A 44 4.93 -30.48 14.35
C VAL A 44 4.42 -29.82 15.62
N ILE A 45 5.00 -28.67 15.92
CA ILE A 45 4.64 -27.81 17.02
C ILE A 45 3.94 -26.61 16.39
N SER A 46 2.64 -26.48 16.63
CA SER A 46 1.85 -25.32 16.19
C SER A 46 1.51 -24.43 17.37
N ALA A 47 1.70 -23.13 17.20
CA ALA A 47 1.33 -22.11 18.15
C ALA A 47 0.57 -20.98 17.44
N GLU A 48 -0.56 -20.57 18.01
CA GLU A 48 -1.25 -19.37 17.58
C GLU A 48 -0.89 -18.22 18.52
N THR A 49 -0.27 -17.15 17.99
CA THR A 49 0.26 -16.08 18.83
C THR A 49 0.34 -14.72 18.10
N SER A 50 0.75 -13.65 18.77
CA SER A 50 0.97 -12.34 18.16
C SER A 50 2.24 -12.32 17.31
N THR A 51 2.32 -11.44 16.31
CA THR A 51 3.51 -11.32 15.42
C THR A 51 4.83 -11.15 16.19
N PRO A 52 4.91 -10.30 17.24
CA PRO A 52 6.16 -10.14 18.00
C PRO A 52 6.58 -11.43 18.72
N LEU A 53 5.62 -12.17 19.29
CA LEU A 53 5.90 -13.44 19.98
C LEU A 53 6.27 -14.55 19.00
N ALA A 54 5.59 -14.63 17.85
CA ALA A 54 5.93 -15.56 16.78
C ALA A 54 7.37 -15.33 16.27
N LYS A 55 7.76 -14.07 16.05
CA LYS A 55 9.13 -13.71 15.68
C LYS A 55 10.13 -14.14 16.75
N LYS A 56 9.89 -13.78 18.01
CA LYS A 56 10.76 -14.15 19.13
C LYS A 56 10.94 -15.67 19.25
N PHE A 57 9.85 -16.43 19.06
CA PHE A 57 9.89 -17.88 19.05
C PHE A 57 10.69 -18.43 17.86
N ALA A 58 10.44 -17.94 16.64
CA ALA A 58 11.22 -18.32 15.45
C ALA A 58 12.71 -18.05 15.63
N ASP A 59 13.08 -16.86 16.12
CA ASP A 59 14.46 -16.47 16.39
C ASP A 59 15.10 -17.42 17.43
N SER A 60 14.35 -17.82 18.47
CA SER A 60 14.82 -18.75 19.51
C SER A 60 15.06 -20.16 18.96
N VAL A 61 14.21 -20.62 18.02
CA VAL A 61 14.40 -21.92 17.36
C VAL A 61 15.59 -21.88 16.43
N LEU A 62 15.70 -20.86 15.58
CA LEU A 62 16.79 -20.71 14.60
C LEU A 62 18.17 -20.57 15.25
N THR A 63 18.24 -20.06 16.48
CA THR A 63 19.49 -19.88 17.25
C THR A 63 19.83 -21.05 18.16
N SER A 64 18.99 -22.08 18.21
CA SER A 64 19.25 -23.26 19.03
C SER A 64 20.30 -24.17 18.40
N GLU A 65 21.18 -24.75 19.22
CA GLU A 65 22.30 -25.59 18.74
C GLU A 65 21.85 -26.86 18.00
N TRP A 66 20.64 -27.34 18.27
CA TRP A 66 20.08 -28.53 17.64
C TRP A 66 19.36 -28.24 16.33
N PHE A 67 19.17 -26.97 15.97
CA PHE A 67 18.44 -26.61 14.76
C PHE A 67 19.27 -26.94 13.52
N ASP A 68 18.73 -27.80 12.67
CA ASP A 68 19.26 -28.13 11.36
C ASP A 68 18.22 -27.80 10.30
N SER A 69 18.56 -26.88 9.38
CA SER A 69 17.67 -26.46 8.29
C SER A 69 17.36 -27.57 7.27
N SER A 70 18.15 -28.64 7.23
CA SER A 70 17.88 -29.80 6.37
C SER A 70 16.81 -30.73 6.94
N GLU A 71 16.67 -30.75 8.27
CA GLU A 71 15.75 -31.65 8.98
C GLU A 71 14.55 -30.95 9.61
N SER A 72 14.65 -29.64 9.83
CA SER A 72 13.63 -28.83 10.49
C SER A 72 13.08 -27.76 9.55
N THR A 73 11.82 -27.39 9.74
CA THR A 73 11.18 -26.33 8.95
C THR A 73 10.37 -25.45 9.85
N ILE A 74 10.47 -24.13 9.66
CA ILE A 74 9.62 -23.15 10.32
C ILE A 74 8.73 -22.54 9.24
N SER A 75 7.41 -22.55 9.47
CA SER A 75 6.45 -21.87 8.63
C SER A 75 5.60 -20.94 9.47
N SER A 76 5.33 -19.76 8.95
CA SER A 76 4.41 -18.81 9.55
C SER A 76 3.25 -18.60 8.59
N ARG A 77 2.02 -18.69 9.09
CA ARG A 77 0.79 -18.44 8.37
C ARG A 77 0.04 -17.32 9.05
N GLU A 78 -0.37 -16.33 8.26
CA GLU A 78 -1.27 -15.29 8.74
C GLU A 78 -2.71 -15.81 8.79
N LEU A 79 -3.33 -15.76 9.96
CA LEU A 79 -4.73 -16.10 10.12
C LEU A 79 -5.57 -14.89 9.67
N ARG A 80 -6.33 -15.08 8.60
CA ARG A 80 -7.17 -14.02 7.99
C ARG A 80 -8.42 -13.66 8.80
N ALA A 81 -8.84 -14.52 9.72
CA ALA A 81 -9.93 -14.25 10.64
C ALA A 81 -9.71 -15.04 11.94
N LEU A 82 -10.03 -14.41 13.07
CA LEU A 82 -10.00 -15.03 14.38
C LEU A 82 -11.25 -14.66 15.15
N VAL A 83 -11.90 -15.68 15.71
CA VAL A 83 -12.94 -15.53 16.72
C VAL A 83 -12.33 -16.03 18.02
N THR A 84 -12.00 -15.12 18.93
CA THR A 84 -11.41 -15.43 20.23
C THR A 84 -12.03 -14.53 21.30
N ASN A 85 -11.98 -14.96 22.55
CA ASN A 85 -12.44 -14.20 23.71
C ASN A 85 -11.38 -13.22 24.26
N ALA A 86 -10.24 -13.06 23.60
CA ALA A 86 -9.20 -12.12 24.02
C ALA A 86 -9.65 -10.67 23.84
N HIS A 87 -9.10 -9.76 24.66
CA HIS A 87 -9.44 -8.35 24.58
C HIS A 87 -8.98 -7.77 23.24
N PRO A 88 -9.75 -6.87 22.59
CA PRO A 88 -9.38 -6.27 21.29
C PRO A 88 -7.98 -5.64 21.17
N HIS A 89 -7.33 -5.26 22.27
CA HIS A 89 -5.97 -4.70 22.25
C HIS A 89 -4.88 -5.78 22.19
N ASP A 90 -5.20 -7.01 22.61
CA ASP A 90 -4.32 -8.18 22.55
C ASP A 90 -4.43 -8.91 21.20
N LEU A 91 -5.51 -8.66 20.48
CA LEU A 91 -5.71 -9.15 19.13
C LEU A 91 -4.79 -8.35 18.20
N THR A 92 -3.88 -9.05 17.52
CA THR A 92 -3.25 -8.46 16.34
C THR A 92 -4.36 -8.31 15.32
N GLN A 93 -4.78 -7.05 15.11
CA GLN A 93 -5.76 -6.71 14.09
C GLN A 93 -5.31 -7.39 12.81
N PRO A 94 -6.20 -8.14 12.13
CA PRO A 94 -5.86 -8.63 10.81
C PRO A 94 -5.37 -7.40 10.08
N MET A 95 -4.13 -7.46 9.59
CA MET A 95 -3.69 -6.47 8.64
C MET A 95 -4.72 -6.66 7.51
N LEU A 96 -5.68 -5.75 7.45
CA LEU A 96 -6.34 -5.44 6.19
C LEU A 96 -5.14 -5.05 5.37
N GLU A 97 -4.48 -6.01 4.72
CA GLU A 97 -3.60 -5.72 3.62
C GLU A 97 -4.47 -4.79 2.79
N PRO A 98 -4.18 -3.48 2.75
CA PRO A 98 -4.67 -2.74 1.62
C PRO A 98 -4.13 -3.54 0.45
N PRO A 99 -4.95 -3.91 -0.55
CA PRO A 99 -4.55 -4.90 -1.54
C PRO A 99 -3.16 -4.53 -1.98
N VAL A 100 -2.13 -5.36 -1.74
CA VAL A 100 -0.72 -4.97 -1.94
C VAL A 100 -0.54 -4.29 -3.30
N ASN A 101 -1.34 -4.76 -4.26
CA ASN A 101 -1.66 -4.18 -5.55
C ASN A 101 -1.90 -2.66 -5.55
N VAL A 102 -2.75 -2.09 -4.68
CA VAL A 102 -3.03 -0.64 -4.63
C VAL A 102 -1.79 0.16 -4.25
N PHE A 103 -1.01 -0.31 -3.27
CA PHE A 103 0.23 0.38 -2.87
C PHE A 103 1.28 0.27 -3.96
N GLU A 104 1.43 -0.90 -4.56
CA GLU A 104 2.35 -1.15 -5.66
C GLU A 104 1.95 -0.35 -6.92
N ASP A 105 0.68 -0.30 -7.26
CA ASP A 105 0.13 0.48 -8.38
C ASP A 105 0.33 1.98 -8.13
N LEU A 106 0.00 2.48 -6.93
CA LEU A 106 0.22 3.89 -6.59
C LEU A 106 1.70 4.27 -6.58
N TRP A 107 2.57 3.36 -6.13
CA TRP A 107 4.01 3.53 -6.17
C TRP A 107 4.51 3.60 -7.62
N GLN A 108 4.11 2.66 -8.48
CA GLN A 108 4.47 2.64 -9.91
C GLN A 108 3.94 3.88 -10.65
N LEU A 109 2.69 4.28 -10.40
CA LEU A 109 2.04 5.44 -11.05
C LEU A 109 2.63 6.80 -10.61
N ASN A 110 3.27 6.87 -9.45
CA ASN A 110 3.91 8.10 -8.95
C ASN A 110 5.41 8.21 -9.26
N HIS A 111 5.95 7.37 -10.13
CA HIS A 111 7.31 7.58 -10.62
C HIS A 111 7.36 8.78 -11.56
N VAL A 112 8.21 9.75 -11.21
CA VAL A 112 8.49 10.92 -12.05
C VAL A 112 9.40 10.49 -13.20
N THR A 113 8.78 9.97 -14.26
CA THR A 113 9.44 9.60 -15.51
C THR A 113 9.37 10.74 -16.53
N ILE A 114 10.15 10.67 -17.60
CA ILE A 114 10.07 11.64 -18.71
C ILE A 114 8.67 11.62 -19.33
N SER A 115 8.07 10.44 -19.50
CA SER A 115 6.70 10.28 -20.01
C SER A 115 5.68 10.95 -19.09
N TYR A 116 5.85 10.82 -17.78
CA TYR A 116 5.02 11.52 -16.80
C TYR A 116 5.13 13.04 -16.94
N VAL A 117 6.34 13.59 -17.02
CA VAL A 117 6.57 15.04 -17.17
C VAL A 117 5.94 15.55 -18.46
N ALA A 118 6.11 14.84 -19.58
CA ALA A 118 5.51 15.19 -20.86
C ALA A 118 3.98 15.21 -20.81
N ARG A 119 3.38 14.19 -20.17
CA ARG A 119 1.92 14.11 -19.99
C ARG A 119 1.38 15.22 -19.10
N ALA A 120 2.05 15.50 -17.98
CA ALA A 120 1.67 16.58 -17.08
C ALA A 120 1.77 17.95 -17.76
N ALA A 121 2.85 18.20 -18.50
CA ALA A 121 3.03 19.44 -19.26
C ALA A 121 1.98 19.59 -20.38
N ALA A 122 1.71 18.53 -21.15
CA ALA A 122 0.68 18.53 -22.19
C ALA A 122 -0.71 18.75 -21.61
N GLY A 123 -1.08 18.03 -20.54
CA GLY A 123 -2.35 18.19 -19.85
C GLY A 123 -2.53 19.60 -19.29
N ALA A 124 -1.48 20.18 -18.71
CA ALA A 124 -1.50 21.55 -18.22
C ALA A 124 -1.66 22.59 -19.35
N ALA A 125 -0.96 22.41 -20.47
CA ALA A 125 -1.10 23.29 -21.63
C ALA A 125 -2.51 23.20 -22.24
N TYR A 126 -3.07 22.00 -22.37
CA TYR A 126 -4.44 21.78 -22.80
C TYR A 126 -5.46 22.38 -21.85
N LEU A 127 -5.25 22.29 -20.53
CA LEU A 127 -6.11 22.90 -19.54
C LEU A 127 -6.09 24.42 -19.67
N ALA A 128 -4.90 25.01 -19.74
CA ALA A 128 -4.73 26.45 -19.90
C ALA A 128 -5.38 26.96 -21.19
N TYR A 129 -5.18 26.26 -22.31
CA TYR A 129 -5.84 26.58 -23.58
C TYR A 129 -7.36 26.41 -23.51
N GLY A 130 -7.85 25.32 -22.91
CA GLY A 130 -9.28 25.05 -22.75
C GLY A 130 -9.98 26.10 -21.88
N MET A 131 -9.31 26.57 -20.83
CA MET A 131 -9.78 27.69 -20.03
C MET A 131 -9.79 29.01 -20.79
N LEU A 132 -8.80 29.24 -21.67
CA LEU A 132 -8.71 30.45 -22.48
C LEU A 132 -9.84 30.53 -23.52
N GLU A 133 -10.15 29.42 -24.17
CA GLU A 133 -11.16 29.32 -25.24
C GLU A 133 -12.56 28.96 -24.74
N ASP A 134 -12.76 28.87 -23.42
CA ASP A 134 -14.01 28.38 -22.78
C ASP A 134 -14.49 27.02 -23.35
N SER A 135 -13.53 26.16 -23.70
CA SER A 135 -13.79 24.86 -24.32
C SER A 135 -13.86 23.77 -23.27
N SER A 136 -15.09 23.40 -22.89
CA SER A 136 -15.35 22.29 -21.95
C SER A 136 -14.72 20.97 -22.41
N ILE A 137 -14.67 20.72 -23.72
CA ILE A 137 -14.04 19.51 -24.30
C ILE A 137 -12.53 19.51 -23.99
N CYS A 138 -11.84 20.63 -24.21
CA CYS A 138 -10.40 20.72 -23.92
C CYS A 138 -10.12 20.55 -22.42
N ILE A 139 -10.97 21.10 -21.56
CA ILE A 139 -10.85 20.94 -20.10
C ILE A 139 -11.02 19.47 -19.69
N VAL A 140 -12.02 18.77 -20.23
CA VAL A 140 -12.25 17.35 -19.94
C VAL A 140 -11.09 16.49 -20.45
N VAL A 141 -10.62 16.74 -21.66
CA VAL A 141 -9.45 16.03 -22.23
C VAL A 141 -8.22 16.27 -21.35
N ALA A 142 -7.97 17.52 -20.93
CA ALA A 142 -6.87 17.83 -20.03
C ALA A 142 -6.97 17.07 -18.69
N ALA A 143 -8.17 17.00 -18.10
CA ALA A 143 -8.40 16.27 -16.85
C ALA A 143 -8.12 14.76 -16.97
N LEU A 144 -8.34 14.16 -18.14
CA LEU A 144 -7.99 12.75 -18.40
C LEU A 144 -6.48 12.51 -18.44
N PHE A 145 -5.71 13.50 -18.89
CA PHE A 145 -4.25 13.40 -18.98
C PHE A 145 -3.53 13.80 -17.69
N LEU A 146 -4.16 14.61 -16.83
CA LEU A 146 -3.56 15.08 -15.59
C LEU A 146 -3.46 13.97 -14.53
N PRO A 147 -2.26 13.56 -14.11
CA PRO A 147 -2.09 12.45 -13.16
C PRO A 147 -2.41 12.81 -11.68
N PHE A 148 -3.13 13.91 -11.44
CA PHE A 148 -3.39 14.47 -10.10
C PHE A 148 -4.06 13.47 -9.15
N LEU A 149 -5.02 12.68 -9.66
CA LEU A 149 -5.76 11.74 -8.80
C LEU A 149 -4.82 10.70 -8.16
N SER A 150 -3.91 10.12 -8.94
CA SER A 150 -2.95 9.13 -8.44
C SER A 150 -1.97 9.70 -7.39
N GLN A 151 -1.62 10.98 -7.50
CA GLN A 151 -0.72 11.67 -6.57
C GLN A 151 -1.42 11.96 -5.24
N VAL A 152 -2.64 12.48 -5.30
CA VAL A 152 -3.45 12.77 -4.11
C VAL A 152 -3.80 11.48 -3.37
N LEU A 153 -4.11 10.40 -4.10
CA LEU A 153 -4.36 9.09 -3.50
C LEU A 153 -3.11 8.53 -2.83
N ALA A 154 -1.95 8.57 -3.47
CA ALA A 154 -0.70 8.09 -2.85
C ALA A 154 -0.30 8.90 -1.62
N LEU A 155 -0.47 10.23 -1.66
CA LEU A 155 -0.22 11.07 -0.50
C LEU A 155 -1.18 10.72 0.66
N SER A 156 -2.48 10.59 0.37
CA SER A 156 -3.51 10.31 1.36
C SER A 156 -3.37 8.90 1.96
N PHE A 157 -3.20 7.88 1.11
CA PHE A 157 -3.01 6.49 1.56
C PHE A 157 -1.67 6.29 2.24
N GLY A 158 -0.60 6.91 1.76
CA GLY A 158 0.72 6.86 2.41
C GLY A 158 0.67 7.49 3.81
N ALA A 159 0.02 8.65 3.95
CA ALA A 159 -0.16 9.29 5.25
C ALA A 159 -1.03 8.45 6.20
N TRP A 160 -2.13 7.88 5.70
CA TRP A 160 -3.04 7.05 6.48
C TRP A 160 -2.41 5.72 6.93
N ALA A 161 -1.71 5.03 6.03
CA ALA A 161 -1.07 3.74 6.31
C ALA A 161 0.26 3.86 7.08
N GLY A 162 0.74 5.09 7.33
CA GLY A 162 2.03 5.33 7.97
C GLY A 162 3.25 5.05 7.07
N ASP A 163 3.04 4.78 5.78
CA ASP A 163 4.11 4.64 4.80
C ASP A 163 4.62 6.01 4.34
N ARG A 164 5.65 6.48 5.05
CA ARG A 164 6.31 7.75 4.77
C ARG A 164 6.98 7.79 3.39
N SER A 165 7.40 6.64 2.86
CA SER A 165 8.06 6.58 1.56
C SER A 165 7.07 6.90 0.45
N LEU A 166 5.90 6.23 0.46
CA LEU A 166 4.83 6.48 -0.50
C LEU A 166 4.31 7.92 -0.41
N ALA A 167 4.08 8.41 0.81
CA ALA A 167 3.62 9.78 1.02
C ALA A 167 4.60 10.81 0.45
N PHE A 168 5.90 10.63 0.68
CA PHE A 168 6.94 11.52 0.17
C PHE A 168 7.06 11.46 -1.35
N GLN A 169 6.91 10.28 -1.96
CA GLN A 169 6.90 10.13 -3.40
C GLN A 169 5.69 10.84 -4.04
N GLY A 170 4.49 10.63 -3.50
CA GLY A 170 3.28 11.32 -3.94
C GLY A 170 3.43 12.84 -3.85
N MET A 171 4.01 13.34 -2.75
CA MET A 171 4.28 14.78 -2.56
C MET A 171 5.29 15.33 -3.58
N LYS A 172 6.36 14.60 -3.89
CA LYS A 172 7.32 14.99 -4.94
C LYS A 172 6.65 15.09 -6.31
N ALA A 173 5.92 14.05 -6.70
CA ALA A 173 5.21 14.01 -7.98
C ALA A 173 4.19 15.16 -8.08
N LEU A 174 3.44 15.42 -7.01
CA LEU A 174 2.49 16.53 -6.90
C LEU A 174 3.17 17.89 -7.06
N SER A 175 4.31 18.09 -6.40
CA SER A 175 5.06 19.35 -6.48
C SER A 175 5.54 19.62 -7.90
N VAL A 176 6.04 18.59 -8.61
CA VAL A 176 6.46 18.69 -10.01
C VAL A 176 5.26 19.03 -10.90
N SER A 177 4.11 18.38 -10.71
CA SER A 177 2.87 18.68 -11.46
C SER A 177 2.44 20.14 -11.26
N ILE A 178 2.46 20.65 -10.03
CA ILE A 178 2.07 22.03 -9.71
C ILE A 178 2.98 23.02 -10.44
N VAL A 179 4.30 22.83 -10.36
CA VAL A 179 5.27 23.71 -11.04
C VAL A 179 5.05 23.70 -12.55
N LEU A 180 4.89 22.52 -13.16
CA LEU A 180 4.61 22.40 -14.60
C LEU A 180 3.29 23.07 -14.99
N SER A 181 2.25 22.95 -14.17
CA SER A 181 0.96 23.60 -14.43
C SER A 181 1.07 25.12 -14.42
N VAL A 182 1.79 25.69 -13.45
CA VAL A 182 2.02 27.14 -13.37
C VAL A 182 2.82 27.62 -14.58
N LEU A 183 3.90 26.91 -14.94
CA LEU A 183 4.74 27.27 -16.10
C LEU A 183 3.97 27.18 -17.42
N ALA A 184 3.16 26.12 -17.61
CA ALA A 184 2.34 25.97 -18.81
C ALA A 184 1.29 27.07 -18.92
N GLY A 185 0.60 27.39 -17.82
CA GLY A 185 -0.35 28.51 -17.78
C GLY A 185 0.31 29.84 -18.15
N ALA A 186 1.46 30.13 -17.53
CA ALA A 186 2.23 31.35 -17.85
C ALA A 186 2.65 31.41 -19.32
N ALA A 187 3.15 30.30 -19.88
CA ALA A 187 3.53 30.23 -21.29
C ALA A 187 2.35 30.47 -22.24
N VAL A 188 1.19 29.85 -21.98
CA VAL A 188 -0.01 30.05 -22.80
C VAL A 188 -0.47 31.51 -22.76
N THR A 189 -0.49 32.13 -21.57
CA THR A 189 -0.83 33.56 -21.43
C THR A 189 0.15 34.47 -22.16
N MET A 190 1.46 34.20 -22.07
CA MET A 190 2.46 34.99 -22.81
C MET A 190 2.27 34.92 -24.33
N LEU A 191 1.80 33.78 -24.85
CA LEU A 191 1.56 33.59 -26.28
C LEU A 191 0.25 34.20 -26.79
N HIS A 192 -0.81 34.21 -25.97
CA HIS A 192 -2.15 34.65 -26.40
C HIS A 192 -2.53 36.07 -25.97
N GLY A 193 -1.68 36.74 -25.18
CA GLY A 193 -1.93 38.10 -24.72
C GLY A 193 -2.58 38.16 -23.34
N PRO A 194 -2.95 39.37 -22.87
CA PRO A 194 -3.34 39.60 -21.48
C PRO A 194 -4.53 38.72 -21.06
N PRO A 195 -4.58 38.33 -19.77
CA PRO A 195 -5.53 37.36 -19.26
C PRO A 195 -6.98 37.81 -19.50
N MET A 196 -7.87 36.83 -19.67
CA MET A 196 -9.31 37.10 -19.68
C MET A 196 -9.70 37.85 -18.40
N LEU A 197 -10.07 39.11 -18.56
CA LEU A 197 -10.67 39.89 -17.50
C LEU A 197 -12.05 39.30 -17.23
N PHE A 198 -12.42 39.16 -15.95
CA PHE A 198 -13.72 38.65 -15.50
C PHE A 198 -14.92 39.36 -16.16
N GLN A 199 -14.69 40.57 -16.67
CA GLN A 199 -15.65 41.43 -17.36
C GLN A 199 -16.08 40.88 -18.74
N HIS A 200 -15.39 39.89 -19.31
CA HIS A 200 -15.71 39.30 -20.62
C HIS A 200 -16.57 38.02 -20.52
N PHE A 201 -16.87 37.55 -19.31
CA PHE A 201 -17.89 36.53 -19.11
C PHE A 201 -19.28 37.14 -19.29
N THR A 202 -19.75 37.26 -20.53
CA THR A 202 -21.18 37.45 -20.80
C THR A 202 -21.90 36.13 -20.59
N PRO A 203 -22.72 35.97 -19.53
CA PRO A 203 -23.52 34.76 -19.37
C PRO A 203 -24.43 34.61 -20.58
N ARG A 204 -24.24 33.52 -21.33
CA ARG A 204 -25.01 33.23 -22.56
C ARG A 204 -26.49 32.91 -22.27
N PHE A 205 -26.82 32.68 -21.00
CA PHE A 205 -28.20 32.55 -20.52
C PHE A 205 -28.61 33.84 -19.83
N ARG A 206 -29.31 34.70 -20.57
CA ARG A 206 -29.96 35.86 -19.99
C ARG A 206 -31.28 35.37 -19.38
N VAL A 207 -31.51 35.66 -18.10
CA VAL A 207 -32.73 35.23 -17.36
C VAL A 207 -34.03 35.67 -18.06
N SER A 208 -33.95 36.65 -18.97
CA SER A 208 -35.05 37.09 -19.83
C SER A 208 -35.55 36.06 -20.86
N ASP A 209 -34.81 34.98 -21.10
CA ASP A 209 -35.14 34.00 -22.14
C ASP A 209 -36.02 32.84 -21.63
N PHE A 210 -36.42 32.87 -20.36
CA PHE A 210 -37.42 31.95 -19.81
C PHE A 210 -38.81 32.63 -19.82
N PRO A 211 -39.72 32.27 -20.73
CA PRO A 211 -41.11 32.69 -20.62
C PRO A 211 -41.73 32.04 -19.38
N CYS A 212 -42.31 32.86 -18.49
CA CYS A 212 -43.17 32.41 -17.40
C CYS A 212 -44.42 31.69 -17.93
#